data_AF-A0AA46TVF5-F1
#
_entry.id   AF-A0AA46TVF5-F1
#
_cell.length_a   1.000
_cell.length_b   1.000
_cell.length_c   1.000
_cell.angle_alpha   90.00
_cell.angle_beta   90.00
_cell.angle_gamma   90.00
#
_symmetry.space_group_name_H-M   'P 1'
#
loop_
_entity.id
_entity.type
_entity.pdbx_description
1 polymer ?
#
loop_
_entity_poly.entity_id
_entity_poly.type
_entity_poly.pdbx_seq_one_letter_code
_entity_poly.pdbx_strand_id
1 'polypeptide(L)'
;MAEAKYYPIYKKLKKRIKNKEYEEMLPTEQILAEEFNTSRNTIRRVITMLKNKGLVYSVKGRGVLILETFSDTRWSFDASGFSGLEATREENSIDTNTKVITFKKIIADEELEKHSPFKLGEVLYLVERLRVLNEEPTMLDISYFRFNQVIL
;
A
#
# COMPACT_ATOMS: atom_id res chain seq x y z
N MET A 1 25.70 -11.04 17.12
CA MET A 1 24.38 -11.69 17.31
C MET A 1 24.17 -12.66 16.15
N ALA A 2 23.94 -13.94 16.42
CA ALA A 2 23.73 -14.93 15.36
C ALA A 2 22.55 -14.50 14.47
N GLU A 3 22.82 -14.28 13.18
CA GLU A 3 21.77 -13.99 12.21
C GLU A 3 20.81 -15.20 12.23
N ALA A 4 19.56 -14.95 12.62
CA ALA A 4 18.65 -16.05 12.85
C ALA A 4 18.40 -16.78 11.53
N LYS A 5 18.62 -18.10 11.50
CA LYS A 5 18.66 -18.96 10.29
C LYS A 5 17.47 -18.80 9.31
N TYR A 6 16.35 -18.23 9.76
CA TYR A 6 15.16 -17.98 8.94
C TYR A 6 15.26 -16.72 8.06
N TYR A 7 16.10 -15.74 8.40
CA TYR A 7 16.13 -14.45 7.72
C TYR A 7 16.66 -14.53 6.26
N PRO A 8 17.70 -15.33 5.95
CA PRO A 8 18.10 -15.57 4.57
C PRO A 8 16.99 -16.24 3.73
N ILE A 9 16.25 -17.17 4.33
CA ILE A 9 15.11 -17.85 3.69
C ILE A 9 14.01 -16.83 3.38
N TYR A 10 13.68 -15.95 4.32
CA TYR A 10 12.74 -14.86 4.11
C TYR A 10 13.15 -13.96 2.93
N LYS A 11 14.41 -13.51 2.87
CA LYS A 11 14.91 -12.66 1.78
C LYS A 11 14.78 -13.38 0.43
N LYS A 12 15.18 -14.65 0.36
CA LYS A 12 15.13 -15.44 -0.87
C LYS A 12 13.68 -15.65 -1.32
N LEU A 13 12.79 -16.08 -0.42
CA LEU A 13 11.38 -16.32 -0.75
C LEU A 13 10.66 -15.03 -1.16
N LYS A 14 10.94 -13.89 -0.49
CA LYS A 14 10.46 -12.57 -0.91
C LYS A 14 10.91 -12.23 -2.34
N LYS A 15 12.18 -12.48 -2.67
CA LYS A 15 12.72 -12.21 -4.01
C LYS A 15 12.02 -13.05 -5.08
N ARG A 16 11.77 -14.34 -4.80
CA ARG A 16 11.05 -15.24 -5.71
C ARG A 16 9.63 -14.79 -5.98
N ILE A 17 8.90 -14.39 -4.92
CA ILE A 17 7.56 -13.80 -5.06
C ILE A 17 7.63 -12.55 -5.96
N LYS A 18 8.58 -11.64 -5.70
CA LYS A 18 8.77 -10.42 -6.52
C LYS A 18 9.09 -10.73 -7.99
N ASN A 19 9.89 -11.77 -8.22
CA ASN A 19 10.27 -12.23 -9.56
C ASN A 19 9.17 -13.02 -10.28
N LYS A 20 7.99 -13.18 -9.67
CA LYS A 20 6.90 -14.01 -10.20
C LYS A 20 7.33 -15.46 -10.49
N GLU A 21 8.22 -16.02 -9.67
CA GLU A 21 8.64 -17.43 -9.76
C GLU A 21 7.53 -18.40 -9.30
N TYR A 22 6.48 -17.87 -8.69
CA TYR A 22 5.26 -18.58 -8.33
C TYR A 22 4.07 -17.81 -8.94
N GLU A 23 3.06 -18.53 -9.41
CA GLU A 23 1.85 -17.94 -10.00
C GLU A 23 0.97 -17.33 -8.91
N GLU A 24 0.02 -18.10 -8.38
CA GLU A 24 -0.97 -17.58 -7.42
C GLU A 24 -0.68 -18.00 -5.97
N MET A 25 0.02 -19.11 -5.76
CA MET A 25 0.20 -19.70 -4.43
C MET A 25 1.65 -20.10 -4.18
N LEU A 26 2.05 -20.00 -2.92
CA LEU A 26 3.30 -20.61 -2.48
C LEU A 26 3.16 -22.14 -2.44
N PRO A 27 4.27 -22.87 -2.71
CA PRO A 27 4.34 -24.29 -2.39
C PRO A 27 4.03 -24.54 -0.91
N THR A 28 3.63 -25.77 -0.58
CA THR A 28 3.30 -26.13 0.80
C THR A 28 4.50 -25.93 1.72
N GLU A 29 4.23 -25.71 3.01
CA GLU A 29 5.29 -25.57 4.02
C GLU A 29 6.26 -26.77 4.03
N GLN A 30 5.77 -27.96 3.65
CA GLN A 30 6.58 -29.16 3.57
C GLN A 30 7.55 -29.09 2.39
N ILE A 31 7.07 -28.76 1.19
CA ILE A 31 7.92 -28.61 0.00
C ILE A 31 8.99 -27.55 0.22
N LEU A 32 8.60 -26.41 0.79
CA LEU A 32 9.55 -25.34 1.14
C LEU A 32 10.54 -25.78 2.23
N ALA A 33 10.11 -26.58 3.21
CA ALA A 33 11.02 -27.05 4.27
C ALA A 33 12.07 -28.00 3.71
N GLU A 34 11.68 -28.88 2.78
CA GLU A 34 12.58 -29.78 2.05
C GLU A 34 13.54 -28.96 1.17
N GLU A 35 13.04 -28.01 0.39
CA GLU A 35 13.84 -27.20 -0.52
C GLU A 35 14.89 -26.34 0.20
N PHE A 36 14.51 -25.73 1.32
CA PHE A 36 15.39 -24.88 2.12
C PHE A 36 16.19 -25.66 3.17
N ASN A 37 16.08 -27.00 3.19
CA ASN A 37 16.70 -27.90 4.15
C ASN A 37 16.54 -27.38 5.60
N THR A 38 15.30 -27.11 6.00
CA THR A 38 14.98 -26.51 7.30
C THR A 38 13.72 -27.13 7.92
N SER A 39 13.39 -26.75 9.16
CA SER A 39 12.17 -27.22 9.81
C SER A 39 10.92 -26.55 9.24
N ARG A 40 9.78 -27.25 9.25
CA ARG A 40 8.47 -26.66 8.93
C ARG A 40 8.14 -25.44 9.80
N ASN A 41 8.58 -25.42 11.05
CA ASN A 41 8.40 -24.27 11.94
C ASN A 41 9.18 -23.03 11.47
N THR A 42 10.38 -23.23 10.89
CA THR A 42 11.16 -22.17 10.26
C THR A 42 10.40 -21.56 9.08
N ILE A 43 9.89 -22.41 8.17
CA ILE A 43 9.11 -21.97 7.01
C ILE A 43 7.83 -21.25 7.46
N ARG A 44 7.11 -21.81 8.42
CA ARG A 44 5.90 -21.19 8.97
C ARG A 44 6.20 -19.80 9.54
N ARG A 45 7.32 -19.63 10.25
CA ARG A 45 7.76 -18.32 10.72
C ARG A 45 8.03 -17.35 9.56
N VAL A 46 8.71 -17.80 8.51
CA VAL A 46 8.97 -16.99 7.31
C VAL A 46 7.67 -16.58 6.61
N ILE A 47 6.72 -17.50 6.45
CA ILE A 47 5.40 -17.21 5.87
C ILE A 47 4.64 -16.20 6.73
N THR A 48 4.68 -16.32 8.07
CA THR A 48 4.11 -15.31 8.97
C THR A 48 4.75 -13.94 8.77
N MET A 49 6.07 -13.87 8.56
CA MET A 49 6.73 -12.59 8.27
C MET A 49 6.28 -11.99 6.93
N LEU A 50 6.14 -12.82 5.89
CA LEU A 50 5.62 -12.38 4.59
C LEU A 50 4.15 -11.91 4.72
N LYS A 51 3.33 -12.63 5.49
CA LYS A 51 1.94 -12.25 5.80
C LYS A 51 1.87 -10.91 6.52
N ASN A 52 2.71 -10.69 7.53
CA ASN A 52 2.80 -9.42 8.26
C ASN A 52 3.26 -8.25 7.38
N LYS A 53 3.89 -8.54 6.23
CA LYS A 53 4.24 -7.55 5.22
C LYS A 53 3.20 -7.39 4.11
N GLY A 54 2.07 -8.10 4.20
CA GLY A 54 1.00 -8.05 3.20
C GLY A 54 1.36 -8.71 1.87
N LEU A 55 2.40 -9.57 1.85
CA LEU A 55 2.84 -10.25 0.62
C LEU A 55 2.05 -11.52 0.32
N VAL A 56 1.51 -12.15 1.36
CA VAL A 56 0.80 -13.43 1.25
C VAL A 56 -0.36 -13.51 2.24
N TYR A 57 -1.35 -14.34 1.94
CA TYR A 57 -2.49 -14.61 2.79
C TYR A 57 -2.79 -16.11 2.90
N SER A 58 -2.98 -16.62 4.11
CA SER A 58 -3.30 -18.03 4.34
C SER A 58 -4.80 -18.26 4.18
N VAL A 59 -5.18 -19.13 3.26
CA VAL A 59 -6.57 -19.54 3.02
C VAL A 59 -6.78 -20.94 3.56
N LYS A 60 -7.70 -21.08 4.52
CA LYS A 60 -8.04 -22.37 5.14
C LYS A 60 -8.42 -23.38 4.05
N GLY A 61 -7.73 -24.51 4.01
CA GLY A 61 -7.96 -25.59 3.03
C GLY A 61 -7.42 -25.35 1.62
N ARG A 62 -6.88 -24.15 1.30
CA ARG A 62 -6.32 -23.84 -0.03
C ARG A 62 -4.83 -23.51 -0.03
N GLY A 63 -4.24 -23.21 1.13
CA GLY A 63 -2.79 -22.95 1.24
C GLY A 63 -2.48 -21.46 1.41
N VAL A 64 -1.38 -21.00 0.83
CA VAL A 64 -0.89 -19.63 1.01
C VAL A 64 -0.93 -18.90 -0.34
N LEU A 65 -1.90 -18.01 -0.47
CA LEU A 65 -2.10 -17.16 -1.63
C LEU A 65 -1.05 -16.03 -1.64
N ILE A 66 -0.46 -15.76 -2.79
CA ILE A 66 0.37 -14.59 -3.03
C ILE A 66 -0.54 -13.41 -3.31
N LEU A 67 -0.36 -12.33 -2.56
CA LEU A 67 -1.11 -11.11 -2.80
C LEU A 67 -0.42 -10.36 -3.93
N GLU A 68 -1.14 -10.10 -5.02
CA GLU A 68 -0.73 -9.14 -6.06
C GLU A 68 -0.80 -7.74 -5.49
N THR A 69 0.14 -7.41 -4.64
CA THR A 69 0.47 -6.05 -4.29
C THR A 69 1.95 -6.09 -4.07
N PHE A 70 2.70 -5.41 -4.92
CA PHE A 70 3.82 -4.54 -4.58
C PHE A 70 4.61 -4.30 -5.87
N SER A 71 4.17 -3.26 -6.59
CA SER A 71 5.13 -2.21 -6.85
C SER A 71 5.75 -1.84 -5.48
N ASP A 72 7.07 -1.94 -5.36
CA ASP A 72 7.81 -1.56 -4.14
C ASP A 72 7.58 -0.08 -3.76
N THR A 73 6.85 0.67 -4.59
CA THR A 73 6.23 1.93 -4.27
C THR A 73 5.09 1.75 -3.27
N ARG A 74 5.48 1.47 -2.02
CA ARG A 74 4.94 2.32 -0.95
C ARG A 74 5.32 3.73 -1.33
N TRP A 75 4.45 4.42 -2.06
CA TRP A 75 4.57 5.85 -2.24
C TRP A 75 4.51 6.44 -0.85
N SER A 76 5.68 6.77 -0.30
CA SER A 76 5.77 7.72 0.78
C SER A 76 5.35 9.05 0.20
N PHE A 77 4.05 9.29 0.13
CA PHE A 77 3.57 10.63 0.40
C PHE A 77 3.92 10.82 1.87
N ASP A 78 5.13 11.33 2.11
CA ASP A 78 5.44 11.87 3.40
C ASP A 78 4.32 12.87 3.77
N ALA A 79 4.14 13.17 5.06
CA ALA A 79 3.24 14.25 5.46
C ALA A 79 3.63 15.61 4.84
N SER A 80 4.82 15.65 4.22
CA SER A 80 5.32 16.65 3.28
C SER A 80 4.63 16.63 1.91
N GLY A 81 3.62 15.80 1.63
CA GLY A 81 2.82 15.82 0.40
C GLY A 81 2.12 17.17 0.12
N PHE A 82 2.34 18.16 0.99
CA PHE A 82 2.07 19.57 0.80
C PHE A 82 3.13 20.32 -0.03
N SER A 83 4.35 19.78 -0.23
CA SER A 83 5.41 20.35 -1.08
C SER A 83 5.15 20.16 -2.58
N GLY A 84 3.99 19.56 -2.93
CA GLY A 84 3.52 19.50 -4.30
C GLY A 84 4.08 18.29 -5.05
N LEU A 85 3.19 17.56 -5.70
CA LEU A 85 3.53 16.46 -6.60
C LEU A 85 4.41 16.89 -7.80
N GLU A 86 4.63 18.18 -7.99
CA GLU A 86 5.66 18.70 -8.90
C GLU A 86 7.07 18.26 -8.48
N ALA A 87 7.38 18.28 -7.18
CA ALA A 87 8.68 17.84 -6.67
C ALA A 87 8.95 16.35 -6.95
N THR A 88 7.89 15.53 -7.03
CA THR A 88 8.00 14.09 -7.31
C THR A 88 8.08 13.75 -8.80
N ARG A 89 7.69 14.66 -9.71
CA ARG A 89 7.85 14.44 -11.16
C ARG A 89 9.33 14.47 -11.57
N GLU A 90 10.10 15.43 -11.06
CA GLU A 90 11.52 15.58 -11.42
C GLU A 90 12.40 14.49 -10.80
N GLU A 91 12.16 14.12 -9.55
CA GLU A 91 13.09 13.25 -8.82
C GLU A 91 12.95 11.76 -9.17
N ASN A 92 11.81 11.33 -9.73
CA ASN A 92 11.52 9.91 -9.97
C ASN A 92 11.13 9.54 -11.42
N SER A 93 11.11 10.49 -12.37
CA SER A 93 10.67 10.23 -13.76
C SER A 93 9.28 9.56 -13.84
N ILE A 94 8.38 9.89 -12.90
CA ILE A 94 7.04 9.31 -12.86
C ILE A 94 6.10 10.28 -13.55
N ASP A 95 5.53 9.87 -14.67
CA ASP A 95 4.44 10.61 -15.27
C ASP A 95 3.19 10.44 -14.41
N THR A 96 2.84 11.53 -13.73
CA THR A 96 1.64 11.60 -12.91
C THR A 96 0.63 12.41 -13.68
N ASN A 97 -0.61 11.95 -13.78
CA ASN A 97 -1.71 12.78 -14.24
C ASN A 97 -2.76 12.84 -13.14
N THR A 98 -3.26 14.04 -12.83
CA THR A 98 -4.27 14.24 -11.80
C THR A 98 -5.53 14.74 -12.44
N LYS A 99 -6.58 13.93 -12.38
CA LYS A 99 -7.91 14.30 -12.87
C LYS A 99 -8.80 14.65 -11.68
N VAL A 100 -9.31 15.88 -11.63
CA VAL A 100 -10.37 16.23 -10.67
C VAL A 100 -11.65 15.53 -11.11
N ILE A 101 -12.18 14.69 -10.23
CA ILE A 101 -13.42 13.95 -10.45
C ILE A 101 -14.60 14.75 -9.90
N THR A 102 -14.44 15.31 -8.69
CA THR A 102 -15.49 16.06 -8.01
C THR A 102 -14.90 17.30 -7.37
N PHE A 103 -15.60 18.42 -7.51
CA PHE A 103 -15.37 19.63 -6.73
C PHE A 103 -16.73 20.16 -6.27
N LYS A 104 -17.01 20.10 -4.98
CA LYS A 104 -18.32 20.53 -4.44
C LYS A 104 -18.20 21.16 -3.06
N LYS A 105 -19.17 22.02 -2.74
CA LYS A 105 -19.35 22.60 -1.41
C LYS A 105 -20.17 21.62 -0.56
N ILE A 106 -19.70 21.32 0.64
CA ILE A 106 -20.37 20.44 1.60
C ILE A 106 -20.46 21.11 2.97
N ILE A 107 -21.26 20.51 3.86
CA ILE A 107 -21.35 20.86 5.27
C ILE A 107 -20.74 19.71 6.06
N ALA A 108 -19.85 20.01 7.00
CA ALA A 108 -19.25 19.02 7.88
C ALA A 108 -20.33 18.38 8.76
N ASP A 109 -20.37 17.05 8.77
CA ASP A 109 -21.26 16.22 9.58
C ASP A 109 -20.53 15.69 10.83
N GLU A 110 -21.23 14.91 11.64
CA GLU A 110 -20.69 14.32 12.87
C GLU A 110 -19.50 13.38 12.61
N GLU A 111 -19.52 12.68 11.46
CA GLU A 111 -18.45 11.77 11.03
C GLU A 111 -17.16 12.57 10.73
N LEU A 112 -17.28 13.67 9.98
CA LEU A 112 -16.17 14.56 9.68
C LEU A 112 -15.63 15.23 10.95
N GLU A 113 -16.48 15.71 11.85
CA GLU A 113 -16.04 16.33 13.10
C GLU A 113 -15.24 15.36 13.97
N LYS A 114 -15.66 14.09 14.04
CA LYS A 114 -14.99 13.06 14.84
C LYS A 114 -13.58 12.71 14.34
N HIS A 115 -13.34 12.83 13.04
CA HIS A 115 -12.11 12.36 12.38
C HIS A 115 -11.24 13.49 11.79
N SER A 116 -11.61 14.75 12.02
CA SER A 116 -10.92 15.91 11.43
C SER A 116 -10.96 17.13 12.37
N PRO A 117 -10.23 18.22 12.06
CA PRO A 117 -10.29 19.46 12.83
C PRO A 117 -11.45 20.39 12.42
N PHE A 118 -12.41 19.92 11.62
CA PHE A 118 -13.60 20.70 11.25
C PHE A 118 -14.70 20.53 12.30
N LYS A 119 -15.45 21.58 12.60
CA LYS A 119 -16.62 21.50 13.49
C LYS A 119 -17.89 21.12 12.72
N LEU A 120 -18.82 20.50 13.42
CA LEU A 120 -20.16 20.22 12.89
C LEU A 120 -20.79 21.50 12.30
N GLY A 121 -21.31 21.41 11.08
CA GLY A 121 -21.91 22.54 10.38
C GLY A 121 -20.93 23.47 9.65
N GLU A 122 -19.62 23.24 9.76
CA GLU A 122 -18.64 24.01 8.97
C GLU A 122 -18.81 23.78 7.47
N VAL A 123 -18.64 24.85 6.70
CA VAL A 123 -18.76 24.81 5.25
C VAL A 123 -17.39 24.52 4.62
N LEU A 124 -17.32 23.44 3.85
CA LEU A 124 -16.08 22.93 3.28
C LEU A 124 -16.19 22.81 1.75
N TYR A 125 -15.05 22.82 1.07
CA TYR A 125 -14.90 22.27 -0.28
C TYR A 125 -14.41 20.83 -0.19
N LEU A 126 -15.12 19.92 -0.85
CA LEU A 126 -14.67 18.57 -1.17
C LEU A 126 -14.02 18.57 -2.55
N VAL A 127 -12.80 18.03 -2.61
CA VAL A 127 -12.11 17.76 -3.87
C VAL A 127 -11.76 16.28 -3.94
N GLU A 128 -12.31 15.58 -4.93
CA GLU A 128 -11.95 14.19 -5.24
C GLU A 128 -11.09 14.18 -6.49
N ARG A 129 -9.93 13.53 -6.43
CA ARG A 129 -8.95 13.49 -7.52
C ARG A 129 -8.52 12.06 -7.79
N LEU A 130 -8.62 11.64 -9.04
CA LEU A 130 -8.03 10.39 -9.51
C LEU A 130 -6.62 10.67 -10.01
N ARG A 131 -5.64 10.07 -9.34
CA ARG A 131 -4.25 10.11 -9.78
C ARG A 131 -3.97 8.86 -10.61
N VAL A 132 -3.54 9.11 -11.82
CA VAL A 132 -3.11 8.12 -12.80
C VAL A 132 -1.60 8.16 -12.83
N LEU A 133 -0.95 7.01 -12.63
CA LEU A 133 0.49 6.89 -12.71
C LEU A 133 0.82 5.80 -13.73
N ASN A 134 1.67 6.12 -14.71
CA ASN A 134 1.97 5.24 -15.84
C ASN A 134 0.70 4.67 -16.51
N GLU A 135 -0.26 5.56 -16.80
CA GLU A 135 -1.56 5.23 -17.43
C GLU A 135 -2.54 4.39 -16.58
N GLU A 136 -2.15 3.95 -15.38
CA GLU A 136 -3.02 3.20 -14.48
C GLU A 136 -3.62 4.09 -13.37
N PRO A 137 -4.94 4.03 -13.13
CA PRO A 137 -5.57 4.74 -12.01
C PRO A 137 -5.15 4.09 -10.69
N THR A 138 -4.31 4.76 -9.91
CA THR A 138 -3.69 4.14 -8.72
C THR A 138 -4.15 4.75 -7.40
N MET A 139 -4.67 5.98 -7.41
CA MET A 139 -5.05 6.64 -6.16
C MET A 139 -6.26 7.55 -6.33
N LEU A 140 -7.21 7.43 -5.38
CA LEU A 140 -8.27 8.40 -5.15
C LEU A 140 -7.88 9.27 -3.96
N ASP A 141 -7.63 10.54 -4.23
CA ASP A 141 -7.33 11.56 -3.23
C ASP A 141 -8.61 12.34 -2.91
N ILE A 142 -9.01 12.31 -1.63
CA ILE A 142 -10.18 13.04 -1.13
C ILE A 142 -9.68 14.08 -0.14
N SER A 143 -9.81 15.34 -0.52
CA SER A 143 -9.34 16.48 0.27
C SER A 143 -10.51 17.38 0.66
N TYR A 144 -10.47 17.85 1.90
CA TYR A 144 -11.44 18.79 2.46
C TYR A 144 -10.74 20.11 2.78
N PHE A 145 -11.28 21.23 2.32
CA PHE A 145 -10.75 22.57 2.59
C PHE A 145 -11.81 23.44 3.22
N ARG A 146 -11.44 24.29 4.20
CA ARG A 146 -12.38 25.29 4.71
C ARG A 146 -12.72 26.27 3.59
N PHE A 147 -14.01 26.53 3.39
CA PHE A 147 -14.49 27.42 2.33
C PHE A 147 -13.82 28.81 2.36
N ASN A 148 -13.55 29.29 3.57
CA ASN A 148 -12.98 30.59 3.89
C ASN A 148 -11.43 30.63 3.88
N GLN A 149 -10.76 29.54 3.51
CA GLN A 149 -9.29 29.48 3.38
C GLN A 149 -8.81 29.20 1.95
N VAL A 150 -9.73 29.07 0.98
CA VAL A 150 -9.40 28.83 -0.43
C VAL A 150 -9.62 30.13 -1.22
N ILE A 151 -8.54 30.66 -1.79
CA ILE A 151 -8.60 31.71 -2.82
C ILE A 151 -8.63 30.97 -4.16
N LEU A 152 -9.73 31.14 -4.89
CA LEU A 152 -9.88 30.65 -6.27
C LEU A 152 -9.26 31.62 -7.26
#